data_AF-A0A9C9Y4Q4-F1
#
_entry.id   AF-A0A9C9Y4Q4-F1
#
_cell.length_a   1.000
_cell.length_b   1.000
_cell.length_c   1.000
_cell.angle_alpha   90.00
_cell.angle_beta   90.00
_cell.angle_gamma   90.00
#
_symmetry.space_group_name_H-M   'P 1'
#
loop_
_entity.id
_entity.type
_entity.pdbx_description
1 polymer ?
#
loop_
_entity_poly.entity_id
_entity_poly.type
_entity_poly.pdbx_seq_one_letter_code
_entity_poly.pdbx_strand_id
1 'polypeptide(L)'
;MIQKNFIFIILVFLSVIGFAQKPQKIGYLDMEYILENVPEYTQAQAKLDAKINTWNGKLDKIKADIETLETNLNNEKALLTDDLIKDREEDIQIKKEEFKALQETYFGPSGELFLLRKQIVKPVQDQVYNAVQEIAKNKKYDMILDKSSDLLMLYTNKKFDVSDLILNKIVKGRKLQENKEKKKQRIASNLSKQEQMKLKIQERKEKQLALREKIKKAQQERIRIKDSIRKARTAERLKKVNAAKNRVNKTNKSVDSKLPKTISEKQSVDEEPKQNINTKLENSVTDSSKVNKDSKKVKSAAQIKLEQRKKKRQELLDRLASQKRRKDSLKKAAAEKRAKKMKEIEERKKKLENK
;
A
#
# COMPACT_ATOMS: atom_id res chain seq x y z
N MET A 1 -44.88 -10.40 -77.01
CA MET A 1 -44.85 -10.58 -75.53
C MET A 1 -43.42 -10.70 -75.00
N ILE A 2 -42.54 -11.49 -75.62
CA ILE A 2 -41.14 -11.71 -75.21
C ILE A 2 -40.29 -10.44 -75.06
N GLN A 3 -40.39 -9.46 -75.96
CA GLN A 3 -39.57 -8.23 -75.88
C GLN A 3 -39.91 -7.31 -74.69
N LYS A 4 -41.19 -7.22 -74.29
CA LYS A 4 -41.60 -6.45 -73.09
C LYS A 4 -41.12 -7.12 -71.80
N ASN A 5 -41.11 -8.44 -71.76
CA ASN A 5 -40.62 -9.20 -70.61
C ASN A 5 -39.08 -9.11 -70.49
N PHE A 6 -38.35 -9.03 -71.61
CA PHE A 6 -36.90 -8.85 -71.62
C PHE A 6 -36.48 -7.48 -71.07
N ILE A 7 -37.17 -6.41 -71.46
CA ILE A 7 -36.94 -5.06 -70.92
C ILE A 7 -37.21 -5.01 -69.41
N PHE A 8 -38.26 -5.68 -68.94
CA PHE A 8 -38.58 -5.74 -67.52
C PHE A 8 -37.51 -6.49 -66.71
N ILE A 9 -36.97 -7.60 -67.24
CA ILE A 9 -35.87 -8.34 -66.60
C ILE A 9 -34.60 -7.49 -66.52
N ILE A 10 -34.26 -6.75 -67.58
CA ILE A 10 -33.11 -5.82 -67.59
C ILE A 10 -33.30 -4.70 -66.57
N LEU A 11 -34.51 -4.14 -66.46
CA LEU A 11 -34.81 -3.08 -65.49
C LEU A 11 -34.66 -3.58 -64.05
N VAL A 12 -35.15 -4.79 -63.76
CA VAL A 12 -34.99 -5.44 -62.45
C VAL A 12 -33.51 -5.72 -62.17
N PHE A 13 -32.75 -6.18 -63.17
CA PHE A 13 -31.31 -6.45 -63.04
C PHE A 13 -30.51 -5.16 -62.79
N LEU A 14 -30.82 -4.06 -63.48
CA LEU A 14 -30.22 -2.74 -63.24
C LEU A 14 -30.55 -2.20 -61.85
N SER A 15 -31.77 -2.43 -61.35
CA SER A 15 -32.17 -2.02 -60.01
C SER A 15 -31.36 -2.73 -58.92
N VAL A 16 -30.94 -3.98 -59.12
CA VAL A 16 -30.15 -4.75 -58.14
C VAL A 16 -28.71 -4.24 -58.05
N ILE A 17 -28.13 -3.73 -59.15
CA ILE A 17 -26.75 -3.22 -59.19
C ILE A 17 -26.60 -1.95 -58.33
N GLY A 18 -27.64 -1.11 -58.24
CA GLY A 18 -27.62 0.14 -57.46
C GLY A 18 -27.54 -0.07 -55.94
N PHE A 19 -28.04 -1.19 -55.40
CA PHE A 19 -28.02 -1.45 -53.96
C PHE A 19 -26.69 -2.05 -53.45
N ALA A 20 -25.77 -2.42 -54.33
CA ALA A 20 -24.52 -3.11 -53.97
C ALA A 20 -23.35 -2.16 -53.62
N GLN A 21 -23.45 -0.87 -53.89
CA GLN A 21 -22.36 0.10 -53.70
C GLN A 21 -22.33 0.65 -52.26
N LYS A 22 -21.84 -0.14 -51.30
CA LYS A 22 -21.50 0.40 -49.97
C LYS A 22 -20.14 1.11 -50.06
N PRO A 23 -20.06 2.43 -49.79
CA PRO A 23 -18.77 3.12 -49.79
C PRO A 23 -17.88 2.55 -48.68
N GLN A 24 -16.64 2.18 -49.04
CA GLN A 24 -15.66 1.73 -48.05
C GLN A 24 -15.31 2.88 -47.12
N LYS A 25 -15.44 2.64 -45.82
CA LYS A 25 -15.15 3.65 -44.80
C LYS A 25 -13.72 3.47 -44.30
N ILE A 26 -12.83 4.30 -44.82
CA ILE A 26 -11.41 4.31 -44.45
C ILE A 26 -11.15 5.45 -43.46
N GLY A 27 -10.42 5.14 -42.40
CA GLY A 27 -9.86 6.12 -41.47
C GLY A 27 -8.34 6.05 -41.49
N TYR A 28 -7.68 7.05 -40.91
CA TYR A 28 -6.26 6.97 -40.59
C TYR A 28 -5.99 7.47 -39.18
N LEU A 29 -4.87 7.03 -38.63
CA LEU A 29 -4.35 7.48 -37.35
C LEU A 29 -2.88 7.85 -37.49
N ASP A 30 -2.38 8.62 -36.52
CA ASP A 30 -0.98 8.98 -36.38
C ASP A 30 -0.48 8.37 -35.05
N MET A 31 0.25 7.24 -35.12
CA MET A 31 0.72 6.56 -33.91
C MET A 31 1.73 7.41 -33.15
N GLU A 32 2.61 8.12 -33.85
CA GLU A 32 3.63 8.97 -33.23
C GLU A 32 2.96 10.05 -32.38
N TYR A 33 1.98 10.76 -32.95
CA TYR A 33 1.17 11.72 -32.21
C TYR A 33 0.47 11.09 -31.00
N ILE A 34 -0.12 9.90 -31.14
CA ILE A 34 -0.79 9.22 -30.01
C ILE A 34 0.22 8.88 -28.91
N LEU A 35 1.38 8.32 -29.26
CA LEU A 35 2.43 7.94 -28.31
C LEU A 35 2.94 9.16 -27.54
N GLU A 36 3.25 10.26 -28.22
CA GLU A 36 3.71 11.52 -27.60
C GLU A 36 2.69 12.11 -26.62
N ASN A 37 1.40 11.91 -26.87
CA ASN A 37 0.34 12.42 -26.01
C ASN A 37 -0.08 11.46 -24.89
N VAL A 38 0.50 10.26 -24.82
CA VAL A 38 0.27 9.30 -23.73
C VAL A 38 1.25 9.56 -22.58
N PRO A 39 0.79 9.95 -21.37
CA PRO A 39 1.67 10.28 -20.25
C PRO A 39 2.54 9.11 -19.78
N GLU A 40 2.08 7.86 -19.93
CA GLU A 40 2.87 6.68 -19.57
C GLU A 40 4.08 6.51 -20.48
N TYR A 41 3.90 6.73 -21.79
CA TYR A 41 4.95 6.65 -22.79
C TYR A 41 5.99 7.73 -22.56
N THR A 42 5.57 9.00 -22.45
CA THR A 42 6.50 10.13 -22.22
C THR A 42 7.32 9.98 -20.95
N GLN A 43 6.72 9.49 -19.86
CA GLN A 43 7.46 9.21 -18.62
C GLN A 43 8.45 8.05 -18.77
N ALA A 44 8.06 7.00 -19.49
CA ALA A 44 8.94 5.87 -19.75
C ALA A 44 10.10 6.26 -20.68
N GLN A 45 9.84 7.10 -21.69
CA GLN A 45 10.83 7.66 -22.58
C GLN A 45 11.84 8.51 -21.81
N ALA A 46 11.38 9.42 -20.95
CA ALA A 46 12.29 10.21 -20.12
C ALA A 46 13.19 9.36 -19.20
N LYS A 47 12.68 8.22 -18.70
CA LYS A 47 13.49 7.25 -17.94
C LYS A 47 14.50 6.52 -18.82
N LEU A 48 14.11 6.18 -20.05
CA LEU A 48 14.99 5.56 -21.03
C LEU A 48 16.13 6.52 -21.40
N ASP A 49 15.83 7.79 -21.68
CA ASP A 49 16.82 8.81 -22.00
C ASP A 49 17.82 9.00 -20.85
N ALA A 50 17.34 8.99 -19.59
CA ALA A 50 18.22 9.03 -18.43
C ALA A 50 19.16 7.80 -18.34
N LYS A 51 18.68 6.61 -18.70
CA LYS A 51 19.51 5.40 -18.80
C LYS A 51 20.54 5.51 -19.92
N ILE A 52 20.13 5.97 -21.10
CA ILE A 52 21.02 6.18 -22.25
C ILE A 52 22.16 7.13 -21.86
N ASN A 53 21.85 8.24 -21.21
CA ASN A 53 22.87 9.17 -20.72
C ASN A 53 23.83 8.52 -19.70
N THR A 54 23.30 7.63 -18.86
CA THR A 54 24.13 6.88 -17.91
C THR A 54 25.06 5.89 -18.62
N TRP A 55 24.60 5.23 -19.67
CA TRP A 55 25.41 4.31 -20.47
C TRP A 55 26.47 5.03 -21.29
N ASN A 56 26.10 6.14 -21.94
CA ASN A 56 27.06 7.02 -22.64
C ASN A 56 28.15 7.48 -21.68
N GLY A 57 27.78 7.97 -20.49
CA GLY A 57 28.76 8.36 -19.47
C GLY A 57 29.65 7.23 -18.94
N LYS A 58 29.26 5.95 -19.09
CA LYS A 58 30.15 4.82 -18.80
C LYS A 58 31.11 4.55 -19.96
N LEU A 59 30.60 4.55 -21.19
CA LEU A 59 31.40 4.38 -22.39
C LEU A 59 32.44 5.49 -22.53
N ASP A 60 32.05 6.74 -22.27
CA ASP A 60 32.95 7.90 -22.32
C ASP A 60 34.11 7.78 -21.33
N LYS A 61 33.86 7.23 -20.14
CA LYS A 61 34.92 6.98 -19.15
C LYS A 61 35.92 5.94 -19.64
N ILE A 62 35.44 4.80 -20.15
CA ILE A 62 36.31 3.74 -20.66
C ILE A 62 37.09 4.25 -21.87
N LYS A 63 36.44 5.02 -22.74
CA LYS A 63 37.10 5.66 -23.88
C LYS A 63 38.20 6.62 -23.46
N ALA A 64 37.95 7.48 -22.46
CA ALA A 64 38.96 8.37 -21.90
C ALA A 64 40.11 7.58 -21.27
N ASP A 65 39.83 6.50 -20.53
CA ASP A 65 40.86 5.65 -19.95
C ASP A 65 41.75 5.02 -21.05
N ILE A 66 41.16 4.51 -22.13
CA ILE A 66 41.90 3.98 -23.28
C ILE A 66 42.81 5.07 -23.89
N GLU A 67 42.27 6.26 -24.14
CA GLU A 67 43.04 7.37 -24.72
C GLU A 67 44.22 7.80 -23.82
N THR A 68 44.02 7.82 -22.50
CA THR A 68 45.11 8.09 -21.55
C THR A 68 46.19 7.01 -21.58
N LEU A 69 45.82 5.73 -21.64
CA LEU A 69 46.77 4.63 -21.71
C LEU A 69 47.56 4.63 -23.02
N GLU A 70 46.91 4.88 -24.14
CA GLU A 70 47.55 5.02 -25.45
C GLU A 70 48.53 6.20 -25.46
N THR A 71 48.12 7.35 -24.91
CA THR A 71 48.96 8.54 -24.83
C THR A 71 50.18 8.29 -23.93
N ASN A 72 49.99 7.67 -22.77
CA ASN A 72 51.08 7.34 -21.85
C ASN A 72 52.06 6.35 -22.49
N LEU A 73 51.55 5.30 -23.14
CA LEU A 73 52.38 4.35 -23.86
C LEU A 73 53.21 5.05 -24.94
N ASN A 74 52.60 5.92 -25.76
CA ASN A 74 53.30 6.65 -26.81
C ASN A 74 54.40 7.56 -26.26
N ASN A 75 54.17 8.23 -25.13
CA ASN A 75 55.16 9.11 -24.50
C ASN A 75 56.32 8.33 -23.85
N GLU A 76 56.03 7.19 -23.23
CA GLU A 76 57.00 6.38 -22.49
C GLU A 76 57.69 5.32 -23.37
N LYS A 77 57.19 5.06 -24.60
CA LYS A 77 57.63 3.97 -25.48
C LYS A 77 59.14 3.91 -25.68
N ALA A 78 59.80 5.06 -25.84
CA ALA A 78 61.24 5.14 -26.05
C ALA A 78 62.08 4.74 -24.82
N LEU A 79 61.46 4.65 -23.64
CA LEU A 79 62.09 4.32 -22.36
C LEU A 79 61.77 2.88 -21.89
N LEU A 80 60.89 2.16 -22.59
CA LEU A 80 60.40 0.84 -22.20
C LEU A 80 61.11 -0.27 -22.97
N THR A 81 61.18 -1.46 -22.37
CA THR A 81 61.60 -2.69 -23.05
C THR A 81 60.45 -3.26 -23.90
N ASP A 82 60.78 -4.06 -24.91
CA ASP A 82 59.77 -4.66 -25.81
C ASP A 82 58.72 -5.50 -25.05
N ASP A 83 59.11 -6.24 -24.03
CA ASP A 83 58.18 -7.02 -23.19
C ASP A 83 57.18 -6.11 -22.45
N LEU A 84 57.64 -5.00 -21.87
CA LEU A 84 56.77 -4.05 -21.18
C LEU A 84 55.84 -3.31 -22.14
N ILE A 85 56.30 -3.00 -23.36
CA ILE A 85 55.45 -2.42 -24.41
C ILE A 85 54.32 -3.38 -24.73
N LYS A 86 54.64 -4.66 -24.93
CA LYS A 86 53.66 -5.70 -25.26
C LYS A 86 52.61 -5.87 -24.15
N ASP A 87 53.03 -5.91 -22.89
CA ASP A 87 52.10 -5.99 -21.74
C ASP A 87 51.12 -4.79 -21.71
N ARG A 88 51.62 -3.57 -21.96
CA ARG A 88 50.79 -2.37 -22.01
C ARG A 88 49.85 -2.34 -23.21
N GLU A 89 50.28 -2.85 -24.36
CA GLU A 89 49.44 -3.00 -25.55
C GLU A 89 48.32 -4.02 -25.30
N GLU A 90 48.60 -5.10 -24.57
CA GLU A 90 47.59 -6.09 -24.15
C GLU A 90 46.56 -5.48 -23.18
N ASP A 91 47.00 -4.70 -22.19
CA ASP A 91 46.09 -3.98 -21.28
C ASP A 91 45.15 -3.02 -22.04
N ILE A 92 45.69 -2.27 -23.01
CA ILE A 92 44.91 -1.38 -23.87
C ILE A 92 43.91 -2.19 -24.71
N GLN A 93 44.34 -3.32 -25.25
CA GLN A 93 43.49 -4.20 -26.06
C GLN A 93 42.34 -4.78 -25.22
N ILE A 94 42.59 -5.25 -24.00
CA ILE A 94 41.57 -5.73 -23.08
C ILE A 94 40.53 -4.64 -22.81
N LYS A 95 40.97 -3.39 -22.58
CA LYS A 95 40.05 -2.26 -22.37
C LYS A 95 39.24 -1.90 -23.62
N LYS A 96 39.82 -2.00 -24.81
CA LYS A 96 39.10 -1.81 -26.09
C LYS A 96 38.03 -2.88 -26.30
N GLU A 97 38.33 -4.12 -25.95
CA GLU A 97 37.37 -5.22 -25.99
C GLU A 97 36.24 -5.03 -24.97
N GLU A 98 36.57 -4.59 -23.75
CA GLU A 98 35.59 -4.22 -22.72
C GLU A 98 34.65 -3.12 -23.23
N PHE A 99 35.21 -2.05 -23.83
CA PHE A 99 34.44 -0.97 -24.42
C PHE A 99 33.45 -1.49 -25.48
N LYS A 100 33.95 -2.30 -26.42
CA LYS A 100 33.13 -2.86 -27.51
C LYS A 100 32.03 -3.78 -26.97
N ALA A 101 32.36 -4.63 -26.00
CA ALA A 101 31.40 -5.53 -25.37
C ALA A 101 30.28 -4.76 -24.63
N LEU A 102 30.63 -3.70 -23.90
CA LEU A 102 29.65 -2.84 -23.23
C LEU A 102 28.79 -2.06 -24.23
N GLN A 103 29.42 -1.54 -25.29
CA GLN A 103 28.70 -0.84 -26.35
C GLN A 103 27.68 -1.78 -27.02
N GLU A 104 28.07 -3.00 -27.36
CA GLU A 104 27.16 -4.01 -27.93
C GLU A 104 26.05 -4.41 -26.94
N THR A 105 26.40 -4.58 -25.66
CA THR A 105 25.42 -4.91 -24.62
C THR A 105 24.33 -3.84 -24.48
N TYR A 106 24.69 -2.56 -24.57
CA TYR A 106 23.74 -1.45 -24.43
C TYR A 106 23.04 -1.09 -25.75
N PHE A 107 23.80 -0.97 -26.84
CA PHE A 107 23.39 -0.36 -28.11
C PHE A 107 23.38 -1.33 -29.29
N GLY A 108 23.72 -2.60 -29.07
CA GLY A 108 23.65 -3.63 -30.10
C GLY A 108 22.21 -3.88 -30.59
N PRO A 109 22.03 -4.63 -31.70
CA PRO A 109 20.72 -4.88 -32.31
C PRO A 109 19.70 -5.55 -31.36
N SER A 110 20.20 -6.35 -30.41
CA SER A 110 19.41 -6.96 -29.33
C SER A 110 19.86 -6.52 -27.93
N GLY A 111 20.56 -5.38 -27.85
CA GLY A 111 21.05 -4.81 -26.61
C GLY A 111 19.94 -4.27 -25.69
N GLU A 112 20.35 -3.77 -24.52
CA GLU A 112 19.42 -3.30 -23.49
C GLU A 112 18.53 -2.14 -23.99
N LEU A 113 19.06 -1.24 -24.83
CA LEU A 113 18.28 -0.15 -25.43
C LEU A 113 17.10 -0.68 -26.25
N PHE A 114 17.35 -1.63 -27.14
CA PHE A 114 16.31 -2.19 -28.00
C PHE A 114 15.22 -2.89 -27.18
N LEU A 115 15.63 -3.71 -26.21
CA LEU A 115 14.70 -4.43 -25.33
C LEU A 115 13.83 -3.47 -24.51
N LEU A 116 14.44 -2.44 -23.91
CA LEU A 116 13.69 -1.44 -23.15
C LEU A 116 12.75 -0.64 -24.03
N ARG A 117 13.18 -0.21 -25.22
CA ARG A 117 12.33 0.50 -26.18
C ARG A 117 11.10 -0.33 -26.55
N LYS A 118 11.31 -1.61 -26.87
CA LYS A 118 10.22 -2.56 -27.13
C LYS A 118 9.29 -2.70 -25.92
N GLN A 119 9.84 -2.81 -24.72
CA GLN A 119 9.06 -2.98 -23.48
C GLN A 119 8.17 -1.76 -23.17
N ILE A 120 8.61 -0.54 -23.48
CA ILE A 120 7.83 0.68 -23.22
C ILE A 120 6.82 0.98 -24.34
N VAL A 121 7.18 0.70 -25.59
CA VAL A 121 6.33 0.97 -26.76
C VAL A 121 5.18 -0.04 -26.85
N LYS A 122 5.47 -1.34 -26.72
CA LYS A 122 4.51 -2.43 -26.91
C LYS A 122 3.22 -2.30 -26.08
N PRO A 123 3.23 -2.05 -24.76
CA PRO A 123 1.99 -1.97 -23.99
C PRO A 123 1.09 -0.80 -24.44
N VAL A 124 1.67 0.30 -24.93
CA VAL A 124 0.89 1.42 -25.45
C VAL A 124 0.34 1.10 -26.83
N GLN A 125 1.13 0.45 -27.70
CA GLN A 125 0.63 -0.07 -28.98
C GLN A 125 -0.53 -1.04 -28.78
N ASP A 126 -0.46 -1.94 -27.80
CA ASP A 126 -1.54 -2.88 -27.49
C ASP A 126 -2.82 -2.12 -27.04
N GLN A 127 -2.68 -1.06 -26.25
CA GLN A 127 -3.81 -0.20 -25.88
C GLN A 127 -4.42 0.51 -27.07
N VAL A 128 -3.58 1.04 -27.97
CA VAL A 128 -4.02 1.68 -29.20
C VAL A 128 -4.74 0.68 -30.09
N TYR A 129 -4.18 -0.50 -30.31
CA TYR A 129 -4.78 -1.56 -31.10
C TYR A 129 -6.18 -1.93 -30.61
N ASN A 130 -6.34 -2.13 -29.30
CA ASN A 130 -7.64 -2.40 -28.69
C ASN A 130 -8.64 -1.24 -28.90
N ALA A 131 -8.19 0.01 -28.76
CA ALA A 131 -9.02 1.18 -28.98
C ALA A 131 -9.42 1.33 -30.47
N VAL A 132 -8.49 1.06 -31.39
CA VAL A 132 -8.71 1.04 -32.85
C VAL A 132 -9.77 0.00 -33.19
N GLN A 133 -9.64 -1.23 -32.69
CA GLN A 133 -10.63 -2.30 -32.94
C GLN A 133 -12.04 -1.90 -32.48
N GLU A 134 -12.15 -1.30 -31.30
CA GLU A 134 -13.45 -0.88 -30.77
C GLU A 134 -14.06 0.28 -31.58
N ILE A 135 -13.24 1.28 -31.94
CA ILE A 135 -13.68 2.42 -32.73
C ILE A 135 -14.05 1.96 -34.15
N ALA A 136 -13.27 1.08 -34.75
CA ALA A 136 -13.54 0.51 -36.07
C ALA A 136 -14.90 -0.17 -36.10
N LYS A 137 -15.19 -1.04 -35.13
CA LYS A 137 -16.48 -1.73 -35.00
C LYS A 137 -17.63 -0.76 -34.77
N ASN A 138 -17.48 0.16 -33.80
CA ASN A 138 -18.55 1.08 -33.42
C ASN A 138 -18.89 2.09 -34.52
N LYS A 139 -17.88 2.57 -35.25
CA LYS A 139 -18.05 3.54 -36.33
C LYS A 139 -18.13 2.91 -37.71
N LYS A 140 -18.09 1.58 -37.81
CA LYS A 140 -18.14 0.80 -39.06
C LYS A 140 -17.05 1.23 -40.05
N TYR A 141 -15.82 1.39 -39.57
CA TYR A 141 -14.67 1.53 -40.46
C TYR A 141 -14.29 0.16 -40.99
N ASP A 142 -14.07 0.07 -42.30
CA ASP A 142 -13.58 -1.15 -42.95
C ASP A 142 -12.06 -1.25 -42.81
N MET A 143 -11.37 -0.11 -42.75
CA MET A 143 -9.91 -0.02 -42.64
C MET A 143 -9.48 1.21 -41.85
N ILE A 144 -8.43 1.07 -41.05
CA ILE A 144 -7.74 2.19 -40.39
C ILE A 144 -6.26 2.07 -40.73
N LEU A 145 -5.72 3.10 -41.37
CA LEU A 145 -4.33 3.17 -41.81
C LEU A 145 -3.48 3.97 -40.82
N ASP A 146 -2.23 3.56 -40.64
CA ASP A 146 -1.28 4.31 -39.83
C ASP A 146 -0.43 5.22 -40.73
N LYS A 147 -0.55 6.54 -40.53
CA LYS A 147 0.24 7.55 -41.25
C LYS A 147 1.73 7.50 -40.88
N SER A 148 2.06 6.99 -39.70
CA SER A 148 3.45 6.85 -39.23
C SER A 148 4.12 5.55 -39.69
N SER A 149 3.41 4.73 -40.47
CA SER A 149 3.98 3.56 -41.14
C SER A 149 4.73 3.93 -42.42
N ASP A 150 5.40 2.96 -43.04
CA ASP A 150 6.08 3.13 -44.35
C ASP A 150 5.13 3.45 -45.51
N LEU A 151 3.80 3.48 -45.27
CA LEU A 151 2.82 3.85 -46.28
C LEU A 151 2.87 5.35 -46.57
N LEU A 152 3.28 5.72 -47.79
CA LEU A 152 3.32 7.11 -48.23
C LEU A 152 1.91 7.68 -48.44
N MET A 153 1.50 8.58 -47.53
CA MET A 153 0.25 9.35 -47.66
C MET A 153 0.56 10.80 -48.09
N LEU A 154 0.38 11.12 -49.38
CA LEU A 154 0.68 12.47 -49.90
C LEU A 154 -0.30 13.54 -49.40
N TYR A 155 -1.58 13.19 -49.30
CA TYR A 155 -2.63 14.08 -48.82
C TYR A 155 -3.74 13.27 -48.16
N THR A 156 -4.26 13.76 -47.04
CA THR A 156 -5.42 13.20 -46.36
C THR A 156 -6.33 14.32 -45.88
N ASN A 157 -7.64 14.09 -45.96
CA ASN A 157 -8.60 15.01 -45.35
C ASN A 157 -8.69 14.74 -43.85
N LYS A 158 -8.54 15.77 -43.01
CA LYS A 158 -8.62 15.69 -41.54
C LYS A 158 -9.89 15.02 -41.01
N LYS A 159 -11.00 15.03 -41.77
CA LYS A 159 -12.26 14.36 -41.38
C LYS A 159 -12.12 12.84 -41.22
N PHE A 160 -11.11 12.23 -41.84
CA PHE A 160 -10.82 10.79 -41.74
C PHE A 160 -9.80 10.45 -40.65
N ASP A 161 -9.24 11.46 -39.98
CA ASP A 161 -8.34 11.28 -38.84
C ASP A 161 -9.13 10.78 -37.62
N VAL A 162 -8.72 9.63 -37.09
CA VAL A 162 -9.30 9.05 -35.87
C VAL A 162 -8.36 9.12 -34.67
N SER A 163 -7.21 9.79 -34.79
CA SER A 163 -6.17 9.85 -33.75
C SER A 163 -6.69 10.42 -32.44
N ASP A 164 -7.37 11.56 -32.47
CA ASP A 164 -7.95 12.17 -31.27
C ASP A 164 -9.05 11.30 -30.65
N LEU A 165 -9.82 10.58 -31.46
CA LEU A 165 -10.85 9.67 -30.96
C LEU A 165 -10.21 8.51 -30.20
N ILE A 166 -9.14 7.94 -30.74
CA ILE A 166 -8.36 6.87 -30.13
C ILE A 166 -7.68 7.36 -28.85
N LEU A 167 -6.99 8.50 -28.91
CA LEU A 167 -6.31 9.10 -27.76
C LEU A 167 -7.30 9.35 -26.61
N ASN A 168 -8.45 9.96 -26.91
CA ASN A 168 -9.51 10.18 -25.92
C ASN A 168 -10.04 8.87 -25.31
N LYS A 169 -10.15 7.81 -26.12
CA LYS A 169 -10.59 6.50 -25.64
C LYS A 169 -9.57 5.89 -24.67
N ILE A 170 -8.28 5.95 -24.99
CA ILE A 170 -7.19 5.46 -24.13
C ILE A 170 -7.17 6.23 -22.81
N VAL A 171 -7.21 7.56 -22.87
CA VAL A 171 -7.21 8.42 -21.67
C VAL A 171 -8.44 8.16 -20.79
N LYS A 172 -9.63 8.00 -21.38
CA LYS A 172 -10.85 7.64 -20.63
C LYS A 172 -10.73 6.24 -20.02
N GLY A 173 -10.24 5.26 -20.79
CA GLY A 173 -10.01 3.90 -20.33
C GLY A 173 -9.10 3.87 -19.09
N ARG A 174 -7.99 4.61 -19.13
CA ARG A 174 -7.06 4.78 -18.00
C ARG A 174 -7.74 5.36 -16.76
N LYS A 175 -8.46 6.47 -16.90
CA LYS A 175 -9.18 7.10 -15.77
C LYS A 175 -10.20 6.14 -15.14
N LEU A 176 -10.87 5.33 -15.96
CA LEU A 176 -11.80 4.31 -15.48
C LEU A 176 -11.07 3.19 -14.71
N GLN A 177 -9.93 2.71 -15.21
CA GLN A 177 -9.11 1.72 -14.51
C GLN A 177 -8.57 2.26 -13.19
N GLU A 178 -8.01 3.47 -13.18
CA GLU A 178 -7.50 4.13 -11.98
C GLU A 178 -8.60 4.30 -10.92
N ASN A 179 -9.82 4.69 -11.34
CA ASN A 179 -10.96 4.80 -10.42
C ASN A 179 -11.40 3.43 -9.88
N LYS A 180 -11.39 2.38 -10.71
CA LYS A 180 -11.68 1.00 -10.28
C LYS A 180 -10.64 0.49 -9.28
N GLU A 181 -9.35 0.76 -9.52
CA GLU A 181 -8.26 0.40 -8.61
C GLU A 181 -8.36 1.15 -7.29
N LYS A 182 -8.58 2.47 -7.31
CA LYS A 182 -8.83 3.26 -6.10
C LYS A 182 -10.03 2.71 -5.31
N LYS A 183 -11.09 2.30 -5.99
CA LYS A 183 -12.26 1.66 -5.35
C LYS A 183 -11.88 0.31 -4.72
N LYS A 184 -11.14 -0.55 -5.43
CA LYS A 184 -10.64 -1.83 -4.89
C LYS A 184 -9.73 -1.62 -3.68
N GLN A 185 -8.78 -0.68 -3.74
CA GLN A 185 -7.90 -0.34 -2.62
C GLN A 185 -8.68 0.17 -1.40
N ARG A 186 -9.69 1.03 -1.62
CA ARG A 186 -10.59 1.49 -0.55
C ARG A 186 -11.32 0.32 0.10
N ILE A 187 -11.89 -0.58 -0.69
CA ILE A 187 -12.58 -1.78 -0.20
C ILE A 187 -11.63 -2.67 0.61
N ALA A 188 -10.44 -2.96 0.08
CA ALA A 188 -9.42 -3.76 0.77
C ALA A 188 -8.98 -3.11 2.09
N SER A 189 -8.78 -1.79 2.10
CA SER A 189 -8.41 -1.06 3.33
C SER A 189 -9.52 -1.08 4.39
N ASN A 190 -10.78 -1.05 3.97
CA ASN A 190 -11.92 -1.12 4.88
C ASN A 190 -12.11 -2.54 5.42
N LEU A 191 -11.93 -3.58 4.60
CA LEU A 191 -11.95 -4.98 5.01
C LEU A 191 -10.86 -5.26 6.06
N SER A 192 -9.62 -4.84 5.80
CA SER A 192 -8.50 -5.02 6.74
C SER A 192 -8.76 -4.32 8.08
N LYS A 193 -9.33 -3.10 8.07
CA LYS A 193 -9.73 -2.40 9.30
C LYS A 193 -10.82 -3.15 10.07
N GLN A 194 -11.81 -3.72 9.38
CA GLN A 194 -12.86 -4.52 10.01
C GLN A 194 -12.31 -5.81 10.62
N GLU A 195 -11.42 -6.50 9.93
CA GLU A 195 -10.75 -7.71 10.45
C GLU A 195 -9.92 -7.40 11.69
N GLN A 196 -9.12 -6.33 11.67
CA GLN A 196 -8.37 -5.87 12.84
C GLN A 196 -9.29 -5.51 14.01
N MET A 197 -10.47 -4.93 13.74
CA MET A 197 -11.44 -4.60 14.78
C MET A 197 -12.09 -5.86 15.37
N LYS A 198 -12.44 -6.84 14.54
CA LYS A 198 -12.96 -8.15 14.98
C LYS A 198 -11.94 -8.90 15.86
N LEU A 199 -10.68 -8.96 15.44
CA LEU A 199 -9.60 -9.57 16.23
C LEU A 199 -9.44 -8.90 17.60
N LYS A 200 -9.44 -7.56 17.65
CA LYS A 200 -9.40 -6.81 18.92
C LYS A 200 -10.62 -7.08 19.81
N ILE A 201 -11.81 -7.22 19.23
CA ILE A 201 -13.03 -7.56 19.97
C ILE A 201 -12.92 -8.98 20.54
N GLN A 202 -12.42 -9.94 19.75
CA GLN A 202 -12.25 -11.32 20.18
C GLN A 202 -11.21 -11.45 21.29
N GLU A 203 -10.06 -10.80 21.14
CA GLU A 203 -9.02 -10.74 22.18
C GLU A 203 -9.57 -10.14 23.49
N ARG A 204 -10.40 -9.08 23.40
CA ARG A 204 -11.08 -8.50 24.58
C ARG A 204 -12.06 -9.48 25.22
N LYS A 205 -12.84 -10.23 24.43
CA LYS A 205 -13.78 -11.25 24.93
C LYS A 205 -13.05 -12.39 25.63
N GLU A 206 -11.97 -12.89 25.05
CA GLU A 206 -11.13 -13.95 25.64
C GLU A 206 -10.49 -13.48 26.96
N LYS A 207 -9.95 -12.26 27.00
CA LYS A 207 -9.44 -11.66 28.24
C LYS A 207 -10.52 -11.53 29.32
N GLN A 208 -11.74 -11.13 28.95
CA GLN A 208 -12.86 -11.06 29.90
C GLN A 208 -13.28 -12.44 30.42
N LEU A 209 -13.34 -13.46 29.55
CA LEU A 209 -13.65 -14.84 29.95
C LEU A 209 -12.59 -15.38 30.90
N ALA A 210 -11.31 -15.23 30.57
CA ALA A 210 -10.21 -15.66 31.42
C ALA A 210 -10.22 -14.96 32.79
N LEU A 211 -10.55 -13.67 32.83
CA LEU A 211 -10.71 -12.92 34.09
C LEU A 211 -11.89 -13.45 34.91
N ARG A 212 -13.04 -13.72 34.28
CA ARG A 212 -14.23 -14.26 34.94
C ARG A 212 -13.97 -15.65 35.54
N GLU A 213 -13.22 -16.50 34.84
CA GLU A 213 -12.80 -17.80 35.35
C GLU A 213 -11.86 -17.67 36.55
N LYS A 214 -10.87 -16.76 36.50
CA LYS A 214 -10.00 -16.47 37.65
C LYS A 214 -10.80 -16.01 38.87
N ILE A 215 -11.77 -15.10 38.68
CA ILE A 215 -12.66 -14.64 39.75
C ILE A 215 -13.47 -15.80 40.34
N LYS A 216 -14.07 -16.65 39.49
CA LYS A 216 -14.83 -17.83 39.95
C LYS A 216 -13.95 -18.79 40.75
N LYS A 217 -12.74 -19.09 40.28
CA LYS A 217 -11.78 -19.95 41.00
C LYS A 217 -11.42 -19.36 42.36
N ALA A 218 -11.08 -18.07 42.42
CA ALA A 218 -10.79 -17.38 43.68
C ALA A 218 -11.98 -17.36 44.64
N GLN A 219 -13.21 -17.19 44.13
CA GLN A 219 -14.44 -17.28 44.94
C GLN A 219 -14.66 -18.69 45.49
N GLN A 220 -14.50 -19.73 44.67
CA GLN A 220 -14.60 -21.12 45.12
C GLN A 220 -13.55 -21.46 46.17
N GLU A 221 -12.33 -20.97 46.01
CA GLU A 221 -11.25 -21.14 46.98
C GLU A 221 -11.59 -20.43 48.31
N ARG A 222 -12.08 -19.19 48.27
CA ARG A 222 -12.59 -18.48 49.46
C ARG A 222 -13.71 -19.23 50.17
N ILE A 223 -14.65 -19.84 49.42
CA ILE A 223 -15.74 -20.65 49.99
C ILE A 223 -15.15 -21.89 50.68
N ARG A 224 -14.23 -22.62 50.02
CA ARG A 224 -13.55 -23.79 50.61
C ARG A 224 -12.83 -23.44 51.90
N ILE A 225 -12.11 -22.33 51.93
CA ILE A 225 -11.43 -21.82 53.13
C ILE A 225 -12.46 -21.49 54.23
N LYS A 226 -13.56 -20.82 53.90
CA LYS A 226 -14.62 -20.49 54.88
C LYS A 226 -15.26 -21.74 55.48
N ASP A 227 -15.50 -22.76 54.67
CA ASP A 227 -16.11 -24.01 55.10
C ASP A 227 -15.15 -24.89 55.92
N SER A 228 -13.85 -24.90 55.61
CA SER A 228 -12.84 -25.59 56.44
C SER A 228 -12.72 -24.92 57.82
N ILE A 229 -12.74 -23.58 57.88
CA ILE A 229 -12.75 -22.82 59.14
C ILE A 229 -14.01 -23.14 59.95
N ARG A 230 -15.19 -23.20 59.32
CA ARG A 230 -16.45 -23.59 59.99
C ARG A 230 -16.34 -25.00 60.58
N LYS A 231 -15.87 -25.98 59.79
CA LYS A 231 -15.68 -27.37 60.23
C LYS A 231 -14.69 -27.48 61.40
N ALA A 232 -13.58 -26.74 61.34
CA ALA A 232 -12.60 -26.68 62.43
C ALA A 232 -13.21 -26.10 63.71
N ARG A 233 -13.94 -24.98 63.62
CA ARG A 233 -14.66 -24.37 64.77
C ARG A 233 -15.73 -25.29 65.36
N THR A 234 -16.49 -26.01 64.51
CA THR A 234 -17.49 -26.97 64.98
C THR A 234 -16.84 -28.18 65.64
N ALA A 235 -15.73 -28.69 65.10
CA ALA A 235 -14.98 -29.79 65.70
C ALA A 235 -14.36 -29.38 67.05
N GLU A 236 -13.84 -28.16 67.14
CA GLU A 236 -13.34 -27.59 68.39
C GLU A 236 -14.46 -27.43 69.44
N ARG A 237 -15.63 -26.92 69.03
CA ARG A 237 -16.83 -26.88 69.87
C ARG A 237 -17.26 -28.27 70.32
N LEU A 238 -17.27 -29.25 69.42
CA LEU A 238 -17.65 -30.64 69.74
C LEU A 238 -16.67 -31.26 70.75
N LYS A 239 -15.36 -31.02 70.59
CA LYS A 239 -14.33 -31.43 71.57
C LYS A 239 -14.57 -30.78 72.93
N LYS A 240 -14.88 -29.48 72.97
CA LYS A 240 -15.21 -28.76 74.21
C LYS A 240 -16.50 -29.28 74.87
N VAL A 241 -17.55 -29.52 74.08
CA VAL A 241 -18.83 -30.09 74.55
C VAL A 241 -18.66 -31.52 75.03
N ASN A 242 -17.89 -32.36 74.34
CA ASN A 242 -17.63 -33.74 74.76
C ASN A 242 -16.75 -33.78 76.01
N ALA A 243 -15.75 -32.90 76.13
CA ALA A 243 -14.98 -32.74 77.36
C ALA A 243 -15.87 -32.28 78.54
N ALA A 244 -16.81 -31.36 78.30
CA ALA A 244 -17.79 -30.93 79.30
C ALA A 244 -18.79 -32.06 79.64
N LYS A 245 -19.30 -32.79 78.64
CA LYS A 245 -20.19 -33.95 78.83
C LYS A 245 -19.50 -35.10 79.55
N ASN A 246 -18.21 -35.34 79.33
CA ASN A 246 -17.45 -36.33 80.10
C ASN A 246 -17.25 -35.87 81.56
N ARG A 247 -17.15 -34.56 81.81
CA ARG A 247 -17.19 -34.01 83.18
C ARG A 247 -18.59 -34.15 83.83
N VAL A 248 -19.66 -34.02 83.04
CA VAL A 248 -21.07 -34.10 83.50
C VAL A 248 -21.62 -35.53 83.59
N ASN A 249 -21.20 -36.45 82.73
CA ASN A 249 -21.57 -37.87 82.78
C ASN A 249 -20.73 -38.65 83.79
N LYS A 250 -19.66 -38.06 84.33
CA LYS A 250 -19.10 -38.47 85.61
C LYS A 250 -20.02 -38.11 86.78
N THR A 251 -20.93 -37.15 86.58
CA THR A 251 -21.83 -36.67 87.63
C THR A 251 -23.26 -37.17 87.52
N ASN A 252 -23.89 -37.40 86.36
CA ASN A 252 -25.33 -37.74 86.35
C ASN A 252 -25.84 -38.65 85.21
N LYS A 253 -26.26 -39.84 85.62
CA LYS A 253 -27.09 -40.83 84.91
C LYS A 253 -28.52 -40.68 85.44
N SER A 254 -29.33 -39.77 84.88
CA SER A 254 -30.76 -39.69 85.22
C SER A 254 -31.60 -39.04 84.09
N VAL A 255 -32.16 -39.92 83.25
CA VAL A 255 -33.57 -40.00 82.80
C VAL A 255 -34.22 -38.79 82.10
N ASP A 256 -34.51 -38.99 80.78
CA ASP A 256 -35.81 -38.92 80.05
C ASP A 256 -36.88 -37.86 80.41
N SER A 257 -37.84 -37.48 79.55
CA SER A 257 -38.13 -37.53 78.10
C SER A 257 -39.57 -37.01 77.91
N LYS A 258 -39.92 -36.64 76.66
CA LYS A 258 -41.19 -36.90 75.92
C LYS A 258 -42.02 -35.74 75.33
N LEU A 259 -42.36 -36.02 74.07
CA LEU A 259 -43.06 -35.39 72.92
C LEU A 259 -44.60 -35.70 72.95
N PRO A 260 -45.45 -35.59 71.86
CA PRO A 260 -45.36 -35.03 70.48
C PRO A 260 -46.63 -34.31 69.86
N LYS A 261 -46.42 -33.65 68.68
CA LYS A 261 -47.13 -33.54 67.33
C LYS A 261 -48.69 -33.47 67.21
N THR A 262 -49.40 -32.90 66.19
CA THR A 262 -49.31 -32.75 64.69
C THR A 262 -50.50 -31.80 64.19
N ILE A 263 -50.94 -31.70 62.91
CA ILE A 263 -50.79 -30.68 61.80
C ILE A 263 -52.19 -30.17 61.31
N SER A 264 -52.33 -28.97 60.68
CA SER A 264 -53.20 -28.69 59.47
C SER A 264 -53.01 -27.28 58.81
N GLU A 265 -52.79 -27.30 57.48
CA GLU A 265 -53.23 -26.49 56.30
C GLU A 265 -53.36 -24.92 56.16
N LYS A 266 -52.64 -24.40 55.13
CA LYS A 266 -52.77 -23.33 54.05
C LYS A 266 -53.34 -21.87 54.16
N GLN A 267 -52.53 -20.99 53.51
CA GLN A 267 -52.76 -19.91 52.48
C GLN A 267 -53.23 -18.46 52.79
N SER A 268 -52.39 -17.48 52.36
CA SER A 268 -52.60 -16.29 51.47
C SER A 268 -51.61 -15.15 51.87
N VAL A 269 -50.77 -14.51 51.03
CA VAL A 269 -50.90 -13.54 49.90
C VAL A 269 -50.14 -12.23 50.25
N ASP A 270 -49.22 -11.83 49.36
CA ASP A 270 -48.68 -10.53 48.91
C ASP A 270 -47.99 -9.43 49.78
N GLU A 271 -46.79 -9.07 49.26
CA GLU A 271 -46.18 -7.76 48.93
C GLU A 271 -45.86 -6.63 49.96
N GLU A 272 -44.52 -6.39 50.06
CA GLU A 272 -43.76 -5.11 49.93
C GLU A 272 -43.94 -3.93 50.96
N PRO A 273 -43.15 -2.83 50.92
CA PRO A 273 -41.71 -2.71 51.29
C PRO A 273 -41.41 -1.41 52.12
N LYS A 274 -40.11 -1.09 52.38
CA LYS A 274 -39.43 0.25 52.45
C LYS A 274 -38.27 0.32 53.48
N GLN A 275 -37.03 0.56 53.03
CA GLN A 275 -36.25 1.84 53.01
C GLN A 275 -35.65 2.23 54.39
N ASN A 276 -34.32 2.21 54.57
CA ASN A 276 -33.28 3.19 54.16
C ASN A 276 -33.22 4.44 55.07
N ILE A 277 -32.04 4.80 55.57
CA ILE A 277 -31.43 6.15 55.51
C ILE A 277 -30.00 6.12 56.11
N ASN A 278 -29.13 6.86 55.43
CA ASN A 278 -27.72 7.22 55.65
C ASN A 278 -27.46 7.96 57.00
N THR A 279 -26.25 8.30 57.48
CA THR A 279 -25.19 9.08 56.81
C THR A 279 -23.93 9.23 57.70
N LYS A 280 -22.76 9.28 57.03
CA LYS A 280 -21.67 10.27 57.15
C LYS A 280 -20.89 10.44 58.48
N LEU A 281 -19.56 10.35 58.37
CA LEU A 281 -18.61 11.39 58.80
C LEU A 281 -17.22 11.17 58.19
N GLU A 282 -16.66 12.27 57.69
CA GLU A 282 -15.32 12.46 57.13
C GLU A 282 -14.33 12.98 58.20
N ASN A 283 -13.08 13.15 57.74
CA ASN A 283 -11.98 13.98 58.23
C ASN A 283 -10.93 13.22 59.05
N SER A 284 -9.63 13.42 58.92
CA SER A 284 -8.77 14.24 58.04
C SER A 284 -7.32 13.99 58.51
N VAL A 285 -6.33 14.31 57.66
CA VAL A 285 -4.91 14.56 58.01
C VAL A 285 -4.04 13.34 58.35
N THR A 286 -3.06 13.06 57.48
CA THR A 286 -1.64 12.99 57.88
C THR A 286 -0.74 13.52 56.74
N ASP A 287 -0.23 14.73 56.96
CA ASP A 287 0.98 15.33 56.37
C ASP A 287 1.77 15.77 57.63
N SER A 288 3.07 15.62 57.85
CA SER A 288 4.23 15.73 56.98
C SER A 288 5.49 15.38 57.80
N SER A 289 6.53 14.81 57.15
CA SER A 289 7.95 15.25 57.21
C SER A 289 8.77 15.10 58.55
N LYS A 290 10.08 14.79 58.66
CA LYS A 290 11.32 15.00 57.86
C LYS A 290 12.47 14.07 58.32
N VAL A 291 13.59 14.13 57.55
CA VAL A 291 15.01 13.83 57.84
C VAL A 291 15.41 12.35 57.60
N ASN A 292 16.40 11.96 56.79
CA ASN A 292 17.67 12.58 56.41
C ASN A 292 18.13 12.24 54.96
N LYS A 293 19.04 13.08 54.47
CA LYS A 293 19.80 13.04 53.21
C LYS A 293 20.71 11.82 53.08
N ASP A 294 21.20 11.68 51.84
CA ASP A 294 22.38 10.94 51.40
C ASP A 294 22.22 9.45 51.08
N SER A 295 21.80 9.21 49.83
CA SER A 295 22.58 8.29 48.99
C SER A 295 22.54 8.77 47.54
N LYS A 296 23.71 9.17 47.03
CA LYS A 296 23.96 9.28 45.59
C LYS A 296 23.59 7.94 44.95
N LYS A 297 22.36 7.81 44.42
CA LYS A 297 21.99 6.67 43.58
C LYS A 297 22.71 6.82 42.26
N VAL A 298 23.88 6.21 42.16
CA VAL A 298 24.47 5.82 40.88
C VAL A 298 23.36 5.08 40.12
N LYS A 299 22.84 5.71 39.06
CA LYS A 299 21.79 5.12 38.21
C LYS A 299 22.29 3.75 37.77
N SER A 300 21.54 2.69 38.06
CA SER A 300 21.95 1.34 37.65
C SER A 300 22.13 1.31 36.14
N ALA A 301 23.05 0.47 35.63
CA ALA A 301 23.34 0.38 34.19
C ALA A 301 22.07 0.17 33.33
N ALA A 302 21.05 -0.49 33.88
CA ALA A 302 19.73 -0.66 33.27
C ALA A 302 18.95 0.66 33.13
N GLN A 303 18.99 1.54 34.14
CA GLN A 303 18.35 2.85 34.08
C GLN A 303 19.06 3.78 33.10
N ILE A 304 20.40 3.78 33.06
CA ILE A 304 21.19 4.54 32.08
C ILE A 304 20.86 4.08 30.65
N LYS A 305 20.78 2.76 30.43
CA LYS A 305 20.45 2.19 29.11
C LYS A 305 19.01 2.52 28.69
N LEU A 306 18.06 2.57 29.63
CA LEU A 306 16.69 3.00 29.38
C LEU A 306 16.61 4.49 29.02
N GLU A 307 17.37 5.33 29.71
CA GLU A 307 17.45 6.77 29.45
C GLU A 307 18.10 7.06 28.09
N GLN A 308 19.18 6.35 27.75
CA GLN A 308 19.82 6.40 26.43
C GLN A 308 18.85 5.96 25.32
N ARG A 309 18.07 4.90 25.53
CA ARG A 309 17.02 4.46 24.60
C ARG A 309 15.92 5.51 24.44
N LYS A 310 15.50 6.15 25.52
CA LYS A 310 14.52 7.24 25.49
C LYS A 310 15.06 8.46 24.73
N LYS A 311 16.28 8.89 25.00
CA LYS A 311 16.95 9.98 24.26
C LYS A 311 17.11 9.66 22.78
N LYS A 312 17.58 8.46 22.44
CA LYS A 312 17.74 8.02 21.04
C LYS A 312 16.39 7.95 20.30
N ARG A 313 15.32 7.53 20.99
CA ARG A 313 13.96 7.55 20.44
C ARG A 313 13.45 8.98 20.23
N GLN A 314 13.70 9.89 21.17
CA GLN A 314 13.33 11.30 21.06
C GLN A 314 14.03 11.95 19.86
N GLU A 315 15.33 11.73 19.73
CA GLU A 315 16.13 12.25 18.61
C GLU A 315 15.65 11.72 17.25
N LEU A 316 15.25 10.45 17.19
CA LEU A 316 14.68 9.84 15.98
C LEU A 316 13.34 10.49 15.60
N LEU A 317 12.49 10.80 16.59
CA LEU A 317 11.23 11.50 16.38
C LEU A 317 11.46 12.94 15.88
N ASP A 318 12.46 13.65 16.43
CA ASP A 318 12.80 15.00 16.01
C ASP A 318 13.42 15.03 14.59
N ARG A 319 14.23 14.02 14.24
CA ARG A 319 14.73 13.82 12.86
C ARG A 319 13.58 13.53 11.89
N LEU A 320 12.60 12.72 12.26
CA LEU A 320 11.43 12.46 11.44
C LEU A 320 10.55 13.71 11.28
N ALA A 321 10.35 14.47 12.35
CA ALA A 321 9.60 15.72 12.32
C ALA A 321 10.27 16.78 11.44
N SER A 322 11.60 16.93 11.53
CA SER A 322 12.38 17.85 10.70
C SER A 322 12.42 17.42 9.23
N GLN A 323 12.52 16.12 8.93
CA GLN A 323 12.38 15.61 7.56
C GLN A 323 10.99 15.87 6.98
N LYS A 324 9.93 15.71 7.78
CA LYS A 324 8.57 16.03 7.34
C LYS A 324 8.41 17.51 7.02
N ARG A 325 8.90 18.41 7.90
CA ARG A 325 8.92 19.87 7.65
C ARG A 325 9.72 20.25 6.40
N ARG A 326 10.88 19.60 6.16
CA ARG A 326 11.66 19.79 4.91
C ARG A 326 10.89 19.34 3.68
N LYS A 327 10.21 18.19 3.72
CA LYS A 327 9.37 17.72 2.60
C LYS A 327 8.19 18.65 2.34
N ASP A 328 7.55 19.15 3.38
CA ASP A 328 6.38 20.04 3.26
C ASP A 328 6.80 21.43 2.73
N SER A 329 7.93 21.97 3.17
CA SER A 329 8.49 23.22 2.61
C SER A 329 8.91 23.07 1.14
N LEU A 330 9.55 21.96 0.76
CA LEU A 330 9.87 21.66 -0.64
C LEU A 330 8.61 21.54 -1.52
N LYS A 331 7.55 20.90 -1.01
CA LYS A 331 6.26 20.83 -1.71
C LYS A 331 5.64 22.22 -1.89
N LYS A 332 5.68 23.07 -0.86
CA LYS A 332 5.17 24.45 -0.91
C LYS A 332 5.95 25.29 -1.94
N ALA A 333 7.28 25.20 -1.93
CA ALA A 333 8.14 25.88 -2.90
C ALA A 333 7.89 25.41 -4.35
N ALA A 334 7.68 24.10 -4.55
CA ALA A 334 7.34 23.56 -5.86
C ALA A 334 5.96 24.00 -6.35
N ALA A 335 4.97 24.09 -5.45
CA ALA A 335 3.63 24.60 -5.77
C ALA A 335 3.68 26.08 -6.15
N GLU A 336 4.46 26.89 -5.45
CA GLU A 336 4.62 28.32 -5.76
C GLU A 336 5.31 28.54 -7.11
N LYS A 337 6.37 27.77 -7.41
CA LYS A 337 7.02 27.81 -8.75
C LYS A 337 6.05 27.43 -9.87
N ARG A 338 5.20 26.41 -9.66
CA ARG A 338 4.17 26.02 -10.63
C ARG A 338 3.12 27.11 -10.82
N ALA A 339 2.67 27.74 -9.74
CA ALA A 339 1.70 28.84 -9.81
C ALA A 339 2.26 30.04 -10.58
N LYS A 340 3.54 30.41 -10.34
CA LYS A 340 4.21 31.49 -11.11
C LYS A 340 4.30 31.15 -12.59
N LYS A 341 4.71 29.92 -12.93
CA LYS A 341 4.80 29.48 -14.34
C LYS A 341 3.44 29.45 -15.03
N MET A 342 2.38 29.06 -14.33
CA MET A 342 1.01 29.08 -14.87
C MET A 342 0.53 30.49 -15.17
N LYS A 343 0.78 31.45 -14.26
CA LYS A 343 0.45 32.86 -14.49
C LYS A 343 1.20 33.43 -15.70
N GLU A 344 2.48 33.11 -15.85
CA GLU A 344 3.28 33.55 -17.02
C GLU A 344 2.71 32.98 -18.33
N ILE A 345 2.29 31.72 -18.34
CA ILE A 345 1.66 31.09 -19.51
C ILE A 345 0.33 31.77 -19.85
N GLU A 346 -0.47 32.09 -18.84
CA GLU A 346 -1.76 32.75 -19.02
C GLU A 346 -1.61 34.19 -19.54
N GLU A 347 -0.61 34.94 -19.05
CA GLU A 347 -0.26 36.26 -19.59
C GLU A 347 0.22 36.18 -21.04
N ARG A 348 1.03 35.18 -21.39
CA ARG A 348 1.46 34.97 -22.79
C ARG A 348 0.29 34.64 -23.70
N LYS A 349 -0.68 33.84 -23.24
CA LYS A 349 -1.91 33.54 -24.00
C LYS A 349 -2.74 34.79 -24.23
N LYS A 350 -2.98 35.61 -23.19
CA LYS A 350 -3.71 36.89 -23.33
C LYS A 350 -3.03 37.85 -24.30
N LYS A 351 -1.69 37.88 -24.33
CA LYS A 351 -0.93 38.70 -25.31
C LYS A 351 -1.04 38.19 -26.76
N LEU A 352 -1.32 36.90 -26.96
CA LEU A 352 -1.52 36.30 -28.28
C LEU A 352 -2.96 36.43 -28.78
N GLU A 353 -3.94 36.51 -27.89
CA GLU A 353 -5.36 36.72 -28.26
C GLU A 353 -5.71 38.18 -28.57
N ASN A 354 -4.92 39.14 -28.06
CA ASN A 354 -5.09 40.58 -28.31
C ASN A 354 -4.21 41.12 -29.47
N LYS A 355 -3.66 40.23 -30.30
CA LYS A 355 -2.78 40.55 -31.43
C LYS A 355 -3.33 39.89 -32.68
#